data_AF-A0A6J2Q1P5-F1
#
_entry.id   AF-A0A6J2Q1P5-F1
#
_cell.length_a   1.000
_cell.length_b   1.000
_cell.length_c   1.000
_cell.angle_alpha   90.00
_cell.angle_beta   90.00
_cell.angle_gamma   90.00
#
_symmetry.space_group_name_H-M   'P 1'
#
loop_
_entity.id
_entity.type
_entity.pdbx_description
1 polymer ?
#
loop_
_entity_poly.entity_id
_entity_poly.type
_entity_poly.pdbx_seq_one_letter_code
_entity_poly.pdbx_strand_id
1 'polypeptide(L)'
;MEQKLRSASSVDELMSLIYPSYWTALKCRSKLSAAASKISQRPLADAGEPTFAAAYLNLDVLKSIESEWRKTQCMPREVCVDVGREFGAPTNIFYKPPCVSVYRCGGCCHSEDKQCRNISTGYLSKTESIQ
;
A
#
# COMPACT_ATOMS: atom_id res chain seq x y z
N MET A 1 8.78 7.83 -22.47
CA MET A 1 8.22 6.47 -22.34
C MET A 1 6.69 6.50 -22.28
N GLU A 2 6.12 7.36 -21.44
CA GLU A 2 4.67 7.53 -21.27
C GLU A 2 3.90 7.88 -22.54
N GLN A 3 4.48 8.73 -23.41
CA GLN A 3 3.85 9.11 -24.68
C GLN A 3 3.69 7.91 -25.63
N LYS A 4 4.60 6.92 -25.58
CA LYS A 4 4.52 5.69 -26.36
C LYS A 4 3.43 4.74 -25.84
N LEU A 5 3.19 4.74 -24.53
CA LEU A 5 2.11 3.95 -23.94
C LEU A 5 0.73 4.52 -24.30
N ARG A 6 0.62 5.85 -24.37
CA ARG A 6 -0.62 6.54 -24.76
C ARG A 6 -0.92 6.46 -26.26
N SER A 7 0.10 6.27 -27.10
CA SER A 7 -0.07 6.13 -28.54
C SER A 7 -0.34 4.70 -29.00
N ALA A 8 -0.24 3.70 -28.11
CA ALA A 8 -0.48 2.31 -28.47
C ALA A 8 -1.96 2.13 -28.85
N SER A 9 -2.18 1.64 -30.06
CA SER A 9 -3.52 1.52 -30.68
C SER A 9 -4.09 0.11 -30.56
N SER A 10 -3.29 -0.85 -30.07
CA SER A 10 -3.67 -2.25 -29.92
C SER A 10 -3.03 -2.88 -28.69
N VAL A 11 -3.66 -3.95 -28.19
CA VAL A 11 -3.14 -4.75 -27.07
C VAL A 11 -1.77 -5.35 -27.43
N ASP A 12 -1.56 -5.75 -28.68
CA ASP A 12 -0.28 -6.22 -29.20
C ASP A 12 0.85 -5.22 -29.05
N GLU A 13 0.57 -3.96 -29.40
CA GLU A 13 1.52 -2.86 -29.34
C GLU A 13 1.84 -2.50 -27.88
N LEU A 14 0.80 -2.44 -27.05
CA LEU A 14 0.95 -2.19 -25.62
C LEU A 14 1.77 -3.27 -24.91
N MET A 15 1.48 -4.54 -25.17
CA MET A 15 2.20 -5.68 -24.57
C MET A 15 3.67 -5.72 -25.01
N SER A 16 3.96 -5.35 -26.27
CA SER A 16 5.34 -5.23 -26.76
C SER A 16 6.14 -4.11 -26.09
N LEU A 17 5.47 -3.04 -25.64
CA LEU A 17 6.10 -1.89 -24.99
C LEU A 17 6.37 -2.12 -23.51
N ILE A 18 5.47 -2.80 -22.79
CA ILE A 18 5.57 -3.01 -21.33
C ILE A 18 6.30 -4.31 -20.99
N TYR A 19 6.11 -5.38 -21.77
CA TYR A 19 6.66 -6.71 -21.49
C TYR A 19 7.27 -7.39 -22.75
N PRO A 20 8.33 -6.82 -23.35
CA PRO A 20 8.84 -7.22 -24.67
C PRO A 20 9.34 -8.68 -24.76
N SER A 21 10.04 -9.17 -23.74
CA SER A 21 10.56 -10.54 -23.69
C SER A 21 9.44 -11.57 -23.53
N TYR A 22 8.49 -11.28 -22.64
CA TYR A 22 7.31 -12.13 -22.41
C TYR A 22 6.39 -12.19 -23.62
N TRP A 23 6.12 -11.05 -24.26
CA TRP A 23 5.23 -10.98 -25.43
C TRP A 23 5.77 -11.78 -26.61
N THR A 24 7.08 -11.71 -26.83
CA THR A 24 7.79 -12.52 -27.83
C THR A 24 7.66 -14.01 -27.55
N ALA A 25 7.87 -14.43 -26.29
CA ALA A 25 7.72 -15.83 -25.88
C ALA A 25 6.27 -16.33 -26.05
N LEU A 26 5.28 -15.52 -25.71
CA LEU A 26 3.86 -15.86 -25.87
C LEU A 26 3.47 -16.03 -27.35
N LYS A 27 3.91 -15.10 -28.23
CA LYS A 27 3.70 -15.18 -29.68
C LYS A 27 4.40 -16.38 -30.31
N CYS A 28 5.56 -16.77 -29.80
CA CYS A 28 6.24 -18.00 -30.23
C CYS A 28 5.41 -19.24 -29.85
N ARG A 29 4.91 -19.29 -28.61
CA ARG A 29 4.12 -20.42 -28.12
C ARG A 29 2.78 -20.58 -28.84
N SER A 30 2.09 -19.49 -29.18
CA SER A 30 0.83 -19.54 -29.93
C SER A 30 1.00 -20.03 -31.37
N LYS A 31 2.14 -19.73 -32.00
CA LYS A 31 2.50 -20.27 -33.31
C LYS A 31 2.88 -21.76 -33.23
N LEU A 32 3.47 -22.19 -32.12
CA LEU A 32 3.77 -23.59 -31.85
C LEU A 32 2.50 -24.44 -31.65
N SER A 33 1.49 -23.91 -30.95
CA SER A 33 0.20 -24.60 -30.80
C SER A 33 -0.57 -24.74 -32.11
N ALA A 34 -0.46 -23.76 -33.02
CA ALA A 34 -1.03 -23.85 -34.37
C ALA A 34 -0.32 -24.88 -35.26
N ALA A 35 0.98 -25.13 -35.03
CA ALA A 35 1.74 -26.17 -35.72
C ALA A 35 1.53 -27.57 -35.12
N ALA A 36 1.26 -27.66 -33.80
CA ALA A 36 1.01 -28.91 -33.09
C ALA A 36 -0.33 -29.58 -33.46
N SER A 37 -1.29 -28.84 -34.04
CA SER A 37 -2.57 -29.40 -34.52
C SER A 37 -2.44 -30.35 -35.72
N LYS A 38 -1.24 -30.59 -36.26
CA LYS A 38 -1.00 -31.54 -37.37
C LYS A 38 -0.30 -32.84 -36.99
N ILE A 39 0.10 -33.05 -35.73
CA ILE A 39 0.77 -34.29 -35.30
C ILE A 39 0.06 -34.79 -34.03
N SER A 40 -0.93 -35.64 -34.24
CA SER A 40 -1.65 -36.32 -33.16
C SER A 40 -0.78 -37.42 -32.53
N GLN A 41 -0.85 -37.50 -31.19
CA GLN A 41 -0.50 -38.62 -30.31
C GLN A 41 0.98 -38.84 -29.94
N ARG A 42 1.38 -38.24 -28.81
CA ARG A 42 2.19 -38.92 -27.79
C ARG A 42 1.70 -38.48 -26.40
N PRO A 43 1.28 -39.41 -25.52
CA PRO A 43 1.09 -39.11 -24.12
C PRO A 43 2.40 -39.42 -23.39
N LEU A 44 3.19 -38.40 -23.02
CA LEU A 44 4.22 -38.61 -22.01
C LEU A 44 4.60 -37.31 -21.29
N ALA A 45 4.43 -37.41 -19.97
CA ALA A 45 5.11 -36.70 -18.90
C ALA A 45 4.91 -35.18 -18.80
N ASP A 46 4.24 -34.80 -17.71
CA ASP A 46 4.69 -33.75 -16.79
C ASP A 46 5.23 -32.48 -17.46
N ALA A 47 4.35 -31.79 -18.17
CA ALA A 47 4.53 -30.37 -18.45
C ALA A 47 3.37 -29.68 -17.76
N GLY A 48 3.64 -29.15 -16.57
CA GLY A 48 2.72 -28.29 -15.85
C GLY A 48 2.06 -27.34 -16.83
N GLU A 49 0.74 -27.45 -16.92
CA GLU A 49 -0.14 -26.46 -17.52
C GLU A 49 0.43 -25.09 -17.16
N PRO A 50 0.87 -24.24 -18.10
CA PRO A 50 1.09 -22.85 -17.79
C PRO A 50 -0.31 -22.26 -17.73
N THR A 51 -1.10 -22.67 -16.74
CA THR A 51 -2.19 -21.88 -16.19
C THR A 51 -1.56 -20.51 -16.07
N PHE A 52 -2.07 -19.60 -16.91
CA PHE A 52 -1.74 -18.20 -16.87
C PHE A 52 -1.46 -17.85 -15.41
N ALA A 53 -0.20 -17.57 -15.07
CA ALA A 53 0.12 -16.96 -13.80
C ALA A 53 -0.34 -15.50 -13.86
N ALA A 54 -1.63 -15.27 -14.11
CA ALA A 54 -2.33 -14.32 -13.28
C ALA A 54 -2.04 -14.81 -11.87
N ALA A 55 -1.10 -14.16 -11.18
CA ALA A 55 -0.90 -14.38 -9.76
C ALA A 55 -2.30 -14.48 -9.15
N TYR A 56 -2.61 -15.60 -8.49
CA TYR A 56 -3.85 -15.72 -7.75
C TYR A 56 -3.81 -14.61 -6.71
N LEU A 57 -4.36 -13.44 -7.05
CA LEU A 57 -4.44 -12.31 -6.16
C LEU A 57 -5.45 -12.75 -5.12
N ASN A 58 -4.93 -13.18 -3.97
CA ASN A 58 -5.77 -13.51 -2.84
C ASN A 58 -6.50 -12.22 -2.43
N LEU A 59 -7.77 -12.12 -2.82
CA LEU A 59 -8.58 -10.92 -2.63
C LEU A 59 -8.72 -10.58 -1.14
N ASP A 60 -8.67 -11.58 -0.26
CA ASP A 60 -8.75 -11.36 1.18
C ASP A 60 -7.46 -10.76 1.74
N VAL A 61 -6.30 -11.14 1.19
CA VAL A 61 -5.03 -10.47 1.49
C VAL A 61 -5.06 -9.02 1.03
N LEU A 62 -5.55 -8.73 -0.17
CA LEU A 62 -5.67 -7.36 -0.68
C LEU A 62 -6.62 -6.50 0.17
N LYS A 63 -7.78 -7.05 0.56
CA LYS A 63 -8.71 -6.39 1.50
C LYS A 63 -8.04 -6.11 2.84
N SER A 64 -7.24 -7.06 3.35
CA SER A 64 -6.51 -6.86 4.60
C SER A 64 -5.48 -5.74 4.47
N ILE A 65 -4.72 -5.70 3.36
CA ILE A 65 -3.74 -4.64 3.10
C ILE A 65 -4.42 -3.27 3.04
N GLU A 66 -5.53 -3.17 2.31
CA GLU A 66 -6.31 -1.92 2.21
C GLU A 66 -6.87 -1.49 3.58
N SER A 67 -7.36 -2.45 4.38
CA SER A 67 -7.85 -2.18 5.73
C SER A 67 -6.75 -1.65 6.65
N GLU A 68 -5.58 -2.29 6.66
CA GLU A 68 -4.43 -1.85 7.46
C GLU A 68 -3.89 -0.49 6.99
N TRP A 69 -3.83 -0.25 5.68
CA TRP A 69 -3.46 1.05 5.12
C TRP A 69 -4.40 2.17 5.60
N ARG A 70 -5.71 1.92 5.55
CA ARG A 70 -6.72 2.89 6.02
C ARG A 70 -6.63 3.13 7.53
N LYS A 71 -6.38 2.09 8.32
CA LYS A 71 -6.23 2.20 9.78
C LYS A 71 -4.97 2.94 10.21
N THR A 72 -3.90 2.85 9.42
CA THR A 72 -2.58 3.43 9.74
C THR A 72 -2.32 4.79 9.09
N GLN A 73 -3.23 5.28 8.24
CA GLN A 73 -3.10 6.58 7.59
C GLN A 73 -2.94 7.73 8.60
N CYS A 74 -2.18 8.76 8.20
CA CYS A 74 -2.04 10.01 8.95
C CYS A 74 -3.40 10.70 9.19
N MET A 75 -3.85 10.72 10.45
CA MET A 75 -5.09 11.36 10.90
C MET A 75 -4.98 11.80 12.36
N PRO A 76 -5.85 12.69 12.86
CA PRO A 76 -5.95 12.98 14.30
C PRO A 76 -6.33 11.73 15.09
N ARG A 77 -5.56 11.41 16.14
CA ARG A 77 -5.77 10.26 17.02
C ARG A 77 -5.75 10.71 18.46
N GLU A 78 -6.62 10.12 19.27
CA GLU A 78 -6.66 10.34 20.71
C GLU A 78 -5.41 9.76 21.37
N VAL A 79 -4.69 10.60 22.13
CA VAL A 79 -3.46 10.24 22.83
C VAL A 79 -3.45 10.84 24.22
N CYS A 80 -2.81 10.13 25.14
CA CYS A 80 -2.58 10.57 26.51
C CYS A 80 -1.29 11.39 26.56
N VAL A 81 -1.40 12.65 26.95
CA VAL A 81 -0.28 13.60 26.96
C VAL A 81 0.03 14.02 28.38
N ASP A 82 1.30 13.91 28.76
CA ASP A 82 1.84 14.33 30.06
C ASP A 82 1.82 15.86 30.17
N VAL A 83 1.04 16.37 31.13
CA VAL A 83 0.84 17.80 31.35
C VAL A 83 2.13 18.47 31.80
N GLY A 84 2.86 17.84 32.72
CA GLY A 84 4.11 18.38 33.26
C GLY A 84 5.17 18.52 32.18
N ARG A 85 5.29 17.53 31.30
CA ARG A 85 6.26 17.55 30.20
C ARG A 85 5.93 18.58 29.13
N GLU A 86 4.67 18.72 28.72
CA GLU A 86 4.30 19.68 27.68
C GLU A 86 4.33 21.13 28.17
N PHE A 87 3.97 21.39 29.43
CA PHE A 87 4.02 22.73 30.03
C PHE A 87 5.40 23.08 30.60
N GLY A 88 6.36 22.15 30.58
CA GLY A 88 7.71 22.38 31.10
C GLY A 88 7.72 22.65 32.60
N ALA A 89 6.91 21.91 33.36
CA ALA A 89 6.78 22.11 34.79
C ALA A 89 8.10 21.84 35.52
N PRO A 90 8.49 22.69 36.49
CA PRO A 90 9.64 22.43 37.33
C PRO A 90 9.43 21.17 38.16
N THR A 91 10.54 20.56 38.61
CA THR A 91 10.56 19.24 39.28
C THR A 91 9.78 19.17 40.60
N ASN A 92 9.30 20.31 41.11
CA ASN A 92 8.52 20.43 42.33
C ASN A 92 7.01 20.61 42.08
N ILE A 93 6.53 20.55 40.83
CA ILE A 93 5.11 20.71 40.48
C ILE A 93 4.59 19.40 39.91
N PHE A 94 3.51 18.88 40.51
CA PHE A 94 2.86 17.66 40.02
C PHE A 94 1.40 17.94 39.67
N TYR A 95 1.00 17.60 38.44
CA TYR A 95 -0.39 17.72 37.99
C TYR A 95 -1.21 16.49 38.35
N LYS A 96 -2.48 16.70 38.71
CA LYS A 96 -3.46 15.66 38.96
C LYS A 96 -4.78 15.91 38.22
N PRO A 97 -5.17 14.98 37.32
CA PRO A 97 -4.35 13.90 36.74
C PRO A 97 -3.04 14.38 36.05
N PRO A 98 -2.01 13.53 35.99
CA PRO A 98 -0.73 13.88 35.35
C PRO A 98 -0.81 13.92 33.82
N CYS A 99 -1.84 13.30 33.24
CA CYS A 99 -2.02 13.23 31.80
C CYS A 99 -3.45 13.57 31.40
N VAL A 100 -3.57 14.17 30.22
CA VAL A 100 -4.86 14.52 29.61
C VAL A 100 -5.02 13.87 28.24
N SER A 101 -6.24 13.45 27.93
CA SER A 101 -6.58 12.97 26.59
C SER A 101 -6.79 14.13 25.61
N VAL A 102 -6.04 14.13 24.50
CA VAL A 102 -6.11 15.11 23.41
C VAL A 102 -5.94 14.44 22.05
N TYR A 103 -6.33 15.11 20.98
CA TYR A 103 -6.08 14.64 19.61
C TYR A 103 -4.74 15.19 19.10
N ARG A 104 -3.86 14.29 18.64
CA ARG A 104 -2.61 14.64 17.94
C ARG A 104 -2.58 13.91 16.59
N CYS A 105 -1.91 14.50 15.60
CA CYS A 105 -1.70 13.84 14.31
C CYS A 105 -0.79 12.62 14.50
N GLY A 106 -1.23 11.47 14.00
CA GLY A 106 -0.46 10.23 14.06
C GLY A 106 -0.82 9.26 12.95
N GLY A 107 0.08 8.33 12.67
CA GLY A 107 -0.01 7.40 11.54
C GLY A 107 1.11 7.63 10.53
N CYS A 108 1.03 6.91 9.42
CA CYS A 108 2.06 6.85 8.40
C CYS A 108 1.67 7.69 7.18
N CYS A 109 2.69 8.28 6.55
CA CYS A 109 2.58 8.82 5.21
C CYS A 109 2.94 7.73 4.19
N HIS A 110 2.56 7.94 2.92
CA HIS A 110 2.88 6.99 1.85
C HIS A 110 4.38 6.93 1.52
N SER A 111 5.12 7.97 1.88
CA SER A 111 6.52 8.15 1.50
C SER A 111 7.30 8.68 2.71
N GLU A 112 8.55 8.25 2.86
CA GLU A 112 9.40 8.54 4.03
C GLU A 112 9.86 10.00 4.08
N ASP A 113 9.85 10.70 2.95
CA ASP A 113 10.12 12.13 2.85
C ASP A 113 8.99 13.01 3.43
N LYS A 114 7.86 12.41 3.80
CA LYS A 114 6.70 13.11 4.34
C LYS A 114 6.49 12.76 5.80
N GLN A 115 6.27 13.79 6.61
CA GLN A 115 5.95 13.66 8.03
C GLN A 115 4.50 14.06 8.29
N CYS A 116 3.79 13.25 9.07
CA CYS A 116 2.42 13.54 9.51
C CYS A 116 2.43 14.73 10.48
N ARG A 117 1.84 15.86 10.06
CA ARG A 117 1.74 17.10 10.85
C ARG A 117 0.33 17.66 10.80
N ASN A 118 -0.01 18.51 11.77
CA ASN A 118 -1.28 19.21 11.81
C ASN A 118 -1.35 20.27 10.70
N ILE A 119 -2.51 20.36 10.04
CA ILE A 119 -2.83 21.44 9.10
C ILE A 119 -3.69 22.54 9.75
N SER A 120 -4.32 22.21 10.87
CA SER A 120 -5.09 23.10 11.73
C SER A 120 -5.00 22.59 13.18
N THR A 121 -5.14 23.51 14.13
CA THR A 121 -5.08 23.18 15.57
C THR A 121 -6.24 23.86 16.29
N GLY A 122 -6.99 23.09 17.07
CA GLY A 122 -7.95 23.60 18.04
C GLY A 122 -7.37 23.51 19.45
N TYR A 123 -7.67 24.51 20.28
CA TYR A 123 -7.26 24.52 21.69
C TYR A 123 -8.45 24.15 22.57
N LEU A 124 -8.21 23.29 23.57
CA LEU A 124 -9.21 22.83 24.53
C LEU A 124 -8.73 23.16 25.94
N SER A 125 -9.59 23.80 26.73
CA SER A 125 -9.31 24.05 28.14
C SER A 125 -9.64 22.82 28.98
N LYS A 126 -8.67 22.34 29.75
CA LYS A 126 -8.83 21.27 30.73
C LYS A 126 -8.33 21.76 32.09
N THR A 127 -9.03 21.38 33.15
CA THR A 127 -8.74 21.81 34.51
C THR A 127 -8.07 20.69 35.28
N GLU A 128 -6.87 20.95 35.76
CA GLU A 128 -6.04 20.01 36.52
C GLU A 128 -5.68 20.62 37.88
N SER A 129 -5.50 19.79 38.90
CA SER A 129 -5.03 20.25 40.21
C SER A 129 -3.49 20.20 40.28
N ILE A 130 -2.87 21.21 40.90
CA ILE A 130 -1.43 21.23 41.18
C ILE A 130 -1.20 20.79 42.63
N GLN A 131 -0.22 19.91 42.83
CA GLN A 131 0.27 19.50 44.15
C GLN A 131 1.76 19.78 44.32
#